data_AF-A0A937CBP5-F1
#
_entry.id   AF-A0A937CBP5-F1
#
_cell.length_a   1.000
_cell.length_b   1.000
_cell.length_c   1.000
_cell.angle_alpha   90.00
_cell.angle_beta   90.00
_cell.angle_gamma   90.00
#
_symmetry.space_group_name_H-M   'P 1'
#
loop_
_entity.id
_entity.type
_entity.pdbx_description
1 polymer ?
#
loop_
_entity_poly.entity_id
_entity_poly.type
_entity_poly.pdbx_seq_one_letter_code
_entity_poly.pdbx_strand_id
1 'polypeptide(L)'
;MKQLFGLAMFFLMSLQVKSQVQNITALEIVNRSIDAMGGIEYLRSIKTLYSDTKTTMEGRLVHWIIKEMLPNKGSFQIVYNDRVVYSDWFDGKKGYSITNGKKENR
;
A
#
# COMPACT_ATOMS: atom_id res chain seq x y z
N MET A 1 52.33 36.28 -2.87
CA MET A 1 50.95 35.89 -3.29
C MET A 1 50.82 34.47 -3.83
N LYS A 2 51.81 33.89 -4.55
CA LYS A 2 51.73 32.49 -5.04
C LYS A 2 51.71 31.40 -3.93
N GLN A 3 52.39 31.64 -2.81
CA GLN A 3 52.45 30.72 -1.66
C GLN A 3 51.11 30.66 -0.86
N LEU A 4 50.31 31.73 -0.90
CA LEU A 4 49.04 31.81 -0.17
C LEU A 4 47.90 31.05 -0.90
N PHE A 5 48.00 30.96 -2.22
CA PHE A 5 47.03 30.25 -3.07
C PHE A 5 47.14 28.72 -2.94
N GLY A 6 48.35 28.19 -2.72
CA GLY A 6 48.57 26.76 -2.52
C GLY A 6 48.02 26.23 -1.19
N LEU A 7 48.06 27.05 -0.14
CA LEU A 7 47.57 26.67 1.20
C LEU A 7 46.04 26.56 1.24
N ALA A 8 45.33 27.43 0.52
CA ALA A 8 43.87 27.38 0.40
C ALA A 8 43.39 26.15 -0.40
N MET A 9 44.17 25.69 -1.38
CA MET A 9 43.81 24.53 -2.21
C MET A 9 43.96 23.20 -1.45
N PHE A 10 44.89 23.12 -0.49
CA PHE A 10 45.08 21.94 0.36
C PHE A 10 43.95 21.76 1.40
N PHE A 11 43.31 22.86 1.82
CA PHE A 11 42.22 22.82 2.80
C PHE A 11 40.90 22.29 2.21
N LEU A 12 40.72 22.37 0.89
CA LEU A 12 39.55 21.84 0.19
C LEU A 12 39.62 20.31 -0.04
N MET A 13 40.81 19.69 0.04
CA MET A 13 40.97 18.25 -0.14
C MET A 13 40.72 17.43 1.13
N SER A 14 40.59 18.06 2.30
CA SER A 14 40.37 17.35 3.57
C SER A 14 38.91 17.19 3.97
N LEU A 15 37.95 17.49 3.07
CA LEU A 15 36.58 17.05 3.24
C LEU A 15 36.52 15.53 2.99
N GLN A 16 36.96 14.76 3.98
CA GLN A 16 36.67 13.34 4.03
C GLN A 16 35.16 13.19 4.10
N VAL A 17 34.53 12.84 2.98
CA VAL A 17 33.16 12.35 2.96
C VAL A 17 33.16 11.08 3.80
N LYS A 18 32.85 11.22 5.08
CA LYS A 18 32.53 10.08 5.93
C LYS A 18 31.27 9.48 5.33
N SER A 19 31.43 8.46 4.48
CA SER A 19 30.34 7.53 4.18
C SER A 19 29.86 7.02 5.53
N GLN A 20 28.70 7.52 5.98
CA GLN A 20 28.15 7.10 7.26
C GLN A 20 27.76 5.64 7.09
N VAL A 21 28.43 4.75 7.81
CA VAL A 21 27.91 3.39 8.01
C VAL A 21 26.62 3.55 8.79
N GLN A 22 25.51 3.62 8.06
CA GLN A 22 24.20 3.78 8.68
C GLN A 22 23.81 2.41 9.22
N ASN A 23 24.15 2.17 10.49
CA ASN A 23 23.77 0.97 11.22
C ASN A 23 22.28 1.06 11.61
N ILE A 24 21.43 1.20 10.59
CA ILE A 24 19.99 1.30 10.73
C ILE A 24 19.42 -0.11 10.90
N THR A 25 18.59 -0.28 11.93
CA THR A 25 17.93 -1.56 12.18
C THR A 25 16.73 -1.75 11.26
N ALA A 26 16.32 -2.99 11.01
CA ALA A 26 15.09 -3.28 10.27
C ALA A 26 13.86 -2.61 10.91
N LEU A 27 13.79 -2.56 12.24
CA LEU A 27 12.72 -1.89 12.97
C LEU A 27 12.69 -0.39 12.68
N GLU A 28 13.86 0.25 12.64
CA GLU A 28 13.96 1.69 12.35
C GLU A 28 13.56 2.01 10.91
N ILE A 29 13.88 1.13 9.94
CA ILE A 29 13.40 1.27 8.55
C ILE A 29 11.86 1.24 8.51
N VAL A 30 11.24 0.28 9.21
CA VAL A 30 9.78 0.16 9.26
C VAL A 30 9.16 1.39 9.91
N ASN A 31 9.67 1.85 11.05
CA ASN A 31 9.14 3.02 11.75
C ASN A 31 9.25 4.29 10.90
N ARG A 32 10.41 4.53 10.26
CA ARG A 32 10.57 5.66 9.35
C ARG A 32 9.61 5.59 8.16
N SER A 33 9.32 4.39 7.67
CA SER A 33 8.34 4.19 6.61
C SER A 33 6.92 4.53 7.09
N ILE A 34 6.55 4.09 8.29
CA ILE A 34 5.26 4.43 8.93
C ILE A 34 5.13 5.95 9.10
N ASP A 35 6.16 6.60 9.61
CA ASP A 35 6.17 8.05 9.82
C ASP A 35 6.05 8.80 8.48
N ALA A 36 6.78 8.36 7.44
CA ALA A 36 6.69 8.93 6.09
C ALA A 36 5.30 8.74 5.46
N MET A 37 4.56 7.69 5.83
CA MET A 37 3.19 7.44 5.39
C MET A 37 2.12 8.25 6.16
N GLY A 38 2.52 9.12 7.09
CA GLY A 38 1.62 9.95 7.91
C GLY A 38 1.53 9.52 9.37
N GLY A 39 2.33 8.55 9.80
CA GLY A 39 2.43 8.11 11.19
C GLY A 39 1.41 7.04 11.59
N ILE A 40 1.66 6.41 12.74
CA ILE A 40 0.86 5.29 13.24
C ILE A 40 -0.61 5.66 13.49
N GLU A 41 -0.86 6.89 13.94
CA GLU A 41 -2.22 7.38 14.21
C GLU A 41 -3.03 7.55 12.92
N TYR A 42 -2.40 8.03 11.85
CA TYR A 42 -3.03 8.07 10.53
C TYR A 42 -3.36 6.66 10.03
N LEU A 43 -2.41 5.71 10.10
CA LEU A 43 -2.67 4.33 9.68
C LEU A 43 -3.82 3.68 10.46
N ARG A 44 -3.90 3.92 11.78
CA ARG A 44 -5.00 3.45 12.65
C ARG A 44 -6.34 4.12 12.35
N SER A 45 -6.33 5.31 11.75
CA SER A 45 -7.53 6.03 11.36
C SER A 45 -8.24 5.39 10.16
N ILE A 46 -7.52 4.64 9.32
CA ILE A 46 -8.08 4.00 8.12
C ILE A 46 -9.16 2.98 8.54
N LYS A 47 -10.39 3.19 8.07
CA LYS A 47 -11.55 2.32 8.35
C LYS A 47 -12.03 1.52 7.15
N THR A 48 -11.43 1.72 5.99
CA THR A 48 -11.87 1.12 4.74
C THR A 48 -10.67 0.77 3.87
N LEU A 49 -10.65 -0.45 3.36
CA LEU A 49 -9.73 -0.90 2.34
C LEU A 49 -10.54 -1.25 1.09
N TYR A 50 -10.12 -0.72 -0.06
CA TYR A 50 -10.66 -1.06 -1.37
C TYR A 50 -9.52 -1.59 -2.23
N SER A 51 -9.73 -2.77 -2.81
CA SER A 51 -8.76 -3.44 -3.67
C SER A 51 -9.46 -3.85 -4.98
N ASP A 52 -8.83 -3.51 -6.11
CA ASP A 52 -9.22 -3.99 -7.45
C ASP A 52 -8.02 -4.73 -8.06
N THR A 53 -8.02 -6.05 -7.94
CA THR A 53 -6.97 -6.89 -8.51
C THR A 53 -7.38 -7.34 -9.89
N LYS A 54 -6.54 -7.08 -10.88
CA LYS A 54 -6.79 -7.45 -12.28
C LYS A 54 -5.96 -8.68 -12.66
N THR A 55 -6.63 -9.71 -13.15
CA THR A 55 -6.01 -10.95 -13.64
C THR A 55 -6.57 -11.34 -14.99
N THR A 56 -5.93 -12.28 -15.67
CA THR A 56 -6.44 -12.87 -16.91
C THR A 56 -6.79 -14.34 -16.70
N MET A 57 -8.01 -14.74 -17.05
CA MET A 57 -8.47 -16.13 -17.06
C MET A 57 -9.00 -16.47 -18.45
N GLU A 58 -8.46 -17.51 -19.08
CA GLU A 58 -8.90 -17.95 -20.42
C GLU A 58 -8.85 -16.82 -21.49
N GLY A 59 -7.83 -15.97 -21.42
CA GLY A 59 -7.67 -14.82 -22.32
C GLY A 59 -8.62 -13.66 -22.04
N ARG A 60 -9.42 -13.72 -20.97
CA ARG A 60 -10.36 -12.66 -20.57
C ARG A 60 -9.91 -11.98 -19.29
N LEU A 61 -10.16 -10.68 -19.24
CA LEU A 61 -9.88 -9.87 -18.05
C LEU A 61 -10.88 -10.21 -16.93
N VAL A 62 -10.34 -10.36 -15.73
CA VAL A 62 -11.09 -10.61 -14.50
C VAL A 62 -10.67 -9.60 -13.46
N HIS A 63 -11.65 -8.91 -12.87
CA HIS A 63 -11.44 -8.05 -11.72
C HIS A 63 -11.94 -8.74 -10.46
N TRP A 64 -11.09 -8.74 -9.43
CA TRP A 64 -11.42 -9.17 -8.09
C TRP A 64 -11.52 -7.92 -7.22
N ILE A 65 -12.76 -7.49 -6.96
CA ILE A 65 -13.02 -6.26 -6.23
C ILE A 65 -13.38 -6.61 -4.80
N ILE A 66 -12.56 -6.17 -3.86
CA ILE A 66 -12.74 -6.38 -2.42
C ILE A 66 -12.91 -5.03 -1.75
N LYS A 67 -13.93 -4.92 -0.88
CA LYS A 67 -14.11 -3.76 0.00
C LYS A 67 -14.27 -4.26 1.43
N GLU A 68 -13.38 -3.85 2.31
CA GLU A 68 -13.39 -4.20 3.73
C GLU A 68 -13.55 -2.95 4.58
N MET A 69 -14.42 -2.99 5.58
CA MET A 69 -14.78 -1.83 6.38
C MET A 69 -15.03 -2.20 7.85
N LEU A 70 -14.62 -1.34 8.78
CA LEU A 70 -15.00 -1.49 10.20
C LEU A 70 -16.45 -1.03 10.45
N PRO A 71 -17.18 -1.62 11.43
CA PRO A 71 -16.80 -2.73 12.31
C PRO A 71 -17.31 -4.08 11.77
N ASN A 72 -16.75 -4.59 10.67
CA ASN A 72 -17.16 -5.83 9.97
C ASN A 72 -18.25 -5.62 8.92
N LYS A 73 -18.02 -4.70 7.98
CA LYS A 73 -18.80 -4.58 6.75
C LYS A 73 -17.89 -4.92 5.58
N GLY A 74 -18.45 -5.46 4.51
CA GLY A 74 -17.64 -5.71 3.34
C GLY A 74 -18.44 -6.14 2.14
N SER A 75 -17.73 -6.22 1.02
CA SER A 75 -18.24 -6.80 -0.21
C SER A 75 -17.11 -7.41 -1.01
N PHE A 76 -17.44 -8.45 -1.75
CA PHE A 76 -16.53 -9.08 -2.70
C PHE A 76 -17.25 -9.25 -4.03
N GLN A 77 -16.60 -8.92 -5.14
CA GLN A 77 -17.16 -9.08 -6.48
C GLN A 77 -16.14 -9.68 -7.42
N ILE A 78 -16.63 -10.54 -8.31
CA ILE A 78 -15.87 -11.04 -9.45
C ILE A 78 -16.52 -10.49 -10.71
N VAL A 79 -15.78 -9.64 -11.42
CA VAL A 79 -16.19 -9.10 -12.73
C VAL A 79 -15.41 -9.82 -13.80
N TYR A 80 -16.08 -10.64 -14.59
CA TYR A 80 -15.50 -11.41 -15.68
C TYR A 80 -15.99 -10.82 -17.00
N ASN A 81 -15.09 -10.25 -17.81
CA ASN A 81 -15.43 -9.60 -19.08
C ASN A 81 -16.59 -8.59 -18.94
N ASP A 82 -16.41 -7.64 -18.02
CA ASP A 82 -17.37 -6.57 -17.66
C ASP A 82 -18.72 -7.04 -17.09
N ARG A 83 -18.87 -8.33 -16.78
CA ARG A 83 -20.06 -8.89 -16.13
C ARG A 83 -19.75 -9.33 -14.71
N VAL A 84 -20.55 -8.87 -13.74
CA VAL A 84 -20.53 -9.41 -12.37
C VAL A 84 -21.06 -10.84 -12.42
N VAL A 85 -20.17 -11.81 -12.21
CA VAL A 85 -20.53 -13.24 -12.18
C VAL A 85 -20.79 -13.73 -10.75
N TYR A 86 -20.21 -13.04 -9.78
CA TYR A 86 -20.39 -13.26 -8.36
C TYR A 86 -20.33 -11.94 -7.62
N SER A 87 -21.19 -11.78 -6.62
CA SER A 87 -21.05 -10.72 -5.62
C SER A 87 -21.49 -11.21 -4.24
N ASP A 88 -20.78 -10.82 -3.20
CA ASP A 88 -21.15 -10.98 -1.80
C ASP A 88 -21.17 -9.61 -1.13
N TRP A 89 -22.09 -9.42 -0.20
CA TRP A 89 -22.24 -8.19 0.55
C TRP A 89 -22.67 -8.47 1.97
N PHE A 90 -22.10 -7.72 2.92
CA PHE A 90 -22.39 -7.83 4.35
C PHE A 90 -22.32 -6.46 5.04
N ASP A 91 -23.34 -6.10 5.84
CA ASP A 91 -23.40 -4.82 6.58
C ASP A 91 -23.01 -4.91 8.07
N GLY A 92 -22.48 -6.05 8.50
CA GLY A 92 -22.22 -6.30 9.93
C GLY A 92 -23.36 -7.00 10.65
N LYS A 93 -24.52 -7.17 10.02
CA LYS A 93 -25.68 -7.87 10.58
C LYS A 93 -26.33 -8.84 9.60
N LYS A 94 -26.51 -8.42 8.36
CA LYS A 94 -27.17 -9.15 7.29
C LYS A 94 -26.23 -9.27 6.10
N GLY A 95 -26.29 -10.41 5.44
CA GLY A 95 -25.52 -10.66 4.23
C GLY A 95 -26.36 -11.25 3.13
N TYR A 96 -25.87 -11.12 1.91
CA TYR A 96 -26.36 -11.89 0.79
C TYR A 96 -25.27 -12.09 -0.24
N SER A 97 -25.38 -13.19 -0.97
CA SER A 97 -24.59 -13.42 -2.17
C SER A 97 -25.49 -13.44 -3.40
N ILE A 98 -24.92 -13.11 -4.55
CA ILE A 98 -25.54 -13.26 -5.85
C ILE A 98 -24.61 -14.12 -6.69
N THR A 99 -25.11 -15.27 -7.12
CA THR A 99 -24.41 -16.17 -8.03
C THR A 99 -25.29 -16.41 -9.25
N ASN A 100 -24.78 -16.14 -10.45
CA ASN A 100 -25.55 -16.29 -11.71
C ASN A 100 -26.93 -15.59 -11.67
N GLY A 101 -27.01 -14.42 -11.03
CA GLY A 101 -28.24 -13.63 -10.91
C GLY A 101 -29.24 -14.11 -9.85
N LYS A 102 -28.95 -15.19 -9.12
CA LYS A 102 -29.77 -15.66 -8.00
C LYS A 102 -29.22 -15.11 -6.69
N LYS A 103 -30.08 -14.44 -5.93
CA LYS A 103 -29.76 -13.92 -4.60
C LYS A 103 -30.01 -14.99 -3.54
N GLU A 104 -29.05 -15.19 -2.67
CA GLU A 104 -29.13 -16.06 -1.49
C GLU A 104 -28.77 -15.26 -0.25
N ASN A 105 -29.65 -15.23 0.74
CA ASN A 105 -29.40 -14.51 1.99
C ASN A 105 -28.58 -15.37 2.95
N ARG A 106 -27.78 -14.71 3.80
CA ARG A 106 -27.07 -15.30 4.95
C ARG A 106 -27.58 -14.70 6.25
#